data_AF-A0A327WFN4-F1
#
_entry.id   AF-A0A327WFN4-F1
#
_cell.length_a   1.000
_cell.length_b   1.000
_cell.length_c   1.000
_cell.angle_alpha   90.00
_cell.angle_beta   90.00
_cell.angle_gamma   90.00
#
_symmetry.space_group_name_H-M   'P 1'
#
loop_
_entity.id
_entity.type
_entity.pdbx_description
1 polymer ?
#
loop_
_entity_poly.entity_id
_entity_poly.type
_entity_poly.pdbx_seq_one_letter_code
_entity_poly.pdbx_strand_id
1 'polypeptide(L)'
;MWLFFSSVSTSGEISTHGFCSPELEDHLEALNHFVASGGSLLSAFLAEKGQRLDLPLEAFDGQPVRQYIRELQEQYRHALSS
;
A
#
# COMPACT_ATOMS: atom_id res chain seq x y z
N MET A 1 6.58 11.52 -1.77
CA MET A 1 7.07 10.14 -1.55
C MET A 1 6.92 9.29 -2.82
N TRP A 2 7.95 8.51 -3.16
CA TRP A 2 7.88 7.56 -4.27
C TRP A 2 7.54 6.16 -3.74
N LEU A 3 6.63 5.44 -4.39
CA LEU A 3 6.43 4.02 -4.20
C LEU A 3 7.01 3.28 -5.40
N PHE A 4 7.74 2.21 -5.12
CA PHE A 4 8.17 1.23 -6.11
C PHE A 4 7.68 -0.14 -5.67
N PHE A 5 7.13 -0.91 -6.61
CA PHE A 5 6.73 -2.28 -6.34
C PHE A 5 6.89 -3.16 -7.57
N SER A 6 7.13 -4.44 -7.34
CA SER A 6 7.08 -5.46 -8.38
C SER A 6 5.97 -6.43 -8.08
N SER A 7 5.39 -6.96 -9.16
CA SER A 7 4.27 -7.87 -9.09
C SER A 7 4.40 -8.97 -10.13
N VAL A 8 3.68 -10.06 -9.90
CA VAL A 8 3.51 -11.14 -10.85
C VAL A 8 2.03 -11.26 -11.20
N SER A 9 1.74 -11.29 -12.49
CA SER A 9 0.39 -11.53 -13.00
C SER A 9 0.02 -13.02 -12.95
N THR A 10 -1.24 -13.34 -13.18
CA THR A 10 -1.72 -14.73 -13.31
C THR A 10 -1.09 -15.49 -14.49
N SER A 11 -0.56 -14.79 -15.49
CA SER A 11 0.21 -15.40 -16.59
C SER A 11 1.69 -15.64 -16.24
N GLY A 12 2.13 -15.26 -15.04
CA GLY A 12 3.52 -15.35 -14.59
C GLY A 12 4.42 -14.22 -15.07
N GLU A 13 3.86 -13.17 -15.66
CA GLU A 13 4.62 -12.01 -16.12
C GLU A 13 4.97 -11.12 -14.92
N ILE A 14 6.25 -10.78 -14.80
CA ILE A 14 6.76 -9.90 -13.73
C ILE A 14 6.83 -8.48 -14.27
N SER A 15 6.16 -7.56 -13.58
CA SER A 15 6.18 -6.13 -13.89
C SER A 15 6.62 -5.31 -12.69
N THR A 16 7.38 -4.25 -12.97
CA THR A 16 7.82 -3.27 -11.97
C THR A 16 7.15 -1.94 -12.23
N HIS A 17 6.62 -1.35 -11.18
CA HIS A 17 5.86 -0.11 -11.21
C HIS A 17 6.47 0.90 -10.25
N GLY A 18 6.32 2.18 -10.57
CA GLY A 18 6.73 3.26 -9.69
C GLY A 18 5.90 4.51 -9.91
N PHE A 19 5.46 5.14 -8.82
CA PHE A 19 4.74 6.41 -8.89
C PHE A 19 4.98 7.27 -7.65
N CYS A 20 4.70 8.57 -7.77
CA CYS A 20 4.88 9.55 -6.72
C CYS A 20 3.51 10.05 -6.24
N SER A 21 3.31 10.06 -4.92
CA SER A 21 2.19 10.76 -4.27
C SER A 21 2.70 11.48 -3.01
N PRO A 22 2.12 12.62 -2.63
CA PRO A 22 2.33 13.20 -1.31
C PRO A 22 1.67 12.41 -0.17
N GLU A 23 0.60 11.66 -0.44
CA GLU A 23 -0.18 10.93 0.59
C GLU A 23 0.22 9.46 0.64
N LEU A 24 0.44 8.93 1.85
CA LEU A 24 0.76 7.51 2.06
C LEU A 24 -0.44 6.63 1.69
N GLU A 25 -1.65 7.11 1.97
CA GLU A 25 -2.89 6.41 1.70
C GLU A 25 -3.02 6.04 0.22
N ASP A 26 -2.61 6.92 -0.69
CA ASP A 26 -2.64 6.65 -2.14
C ASP A 26 -1.73 5.49 -2.53
N HIS A 27 -0.56 5.38 -1.90
CA HIS A 27 0.38 4.28 -2.12
C HIS A 27 -0.21 2.95 -1.66
N LEU A 28 -0.79 2.94 -0.47
CA LEU A 28 -1.41 1.73 0.09
C LEU A 28 -2.66 1.32 -0.69
N GLU A 29 -3.48 2.28 -1.13
CA GLU A 29 -4.67 2.03 -1.94
C GLU A 29 -4.30 1.44 -3.31
N ALA A 30 -3.24 1.95 -3.96
CA ALA A 30 -2.76 1.39 -5.22
C ALA A 30 -2.27 -0.06 -5.09
N LEU A 31 -1.51 -0.38 -4.03
CA LEU A 31 -1.04 -1.74 -3.76
C LEU A 31 -2.21 -2.70 -3.50
N ASN A 32 -3.19 -2.27 -2.70
CA ASN A 32 -4.39 -3.08 -2.44
C ASN A 32 -5.23 -3.29 -3.69
N HIS A 33 -5.44 -2.25 -4.49
CA HIS A 33 -6.17 -2.37 -5.75
C HIS A 33 -5.47 -3.34 -6.70
N PHE A 34 -4.14 -3.30 -6.74
CA PHE A 34 -3.34 -4.22 -7.54
C PHE A 34 -3.55 -5.67 -7.09
N VAL A 35 -3.45 -5.96 -5.79
CA VAL A 35 -3.69 -7.31 -5.26
C VAL A 35 -5.13 -7.76 -5.49
N ALA A 36 -6.10 -6.87 -5.27
CA ALA A 36 -7.52 -7.15 -5.50
C ALA A 36 -7.85 -7.51 -6.97
N SER A 37 -7.06 -7.01 -7.93
CA SER A 37 -7.19 -7.36 -9.34
C SER A 37 -6.69 -8.77 -9.70
N GLY A 38 -6.14 -9.51 -8.71
CA GLY A 38 -5.63 -10.88 -8.87
C GLY A 38 -4.13 -10.94 -9.14
N GLY A 39 -3.41 -9.82 -9.06
CA GLY A 39 -1.96 -9.80 -9.10
C GLY A 39 -1.35 -10.13 -7.74
N SER A 40 -0.17 -10.73 -7.71
CA SER A 40 0.58 -10.95 -6.47
C SER A 40 1.75 -9.99 -6.37
N LEU A 41 1.90 -9.31 -5.23
CA LEU A 41 3.07 -8.47 -4.99
C LEU A 41 4.29 -9.33 -4.68
N LEU A 42 5.42 -8.98 -5.27
CA LEU A 42 6.72 -9.62 -5.04
C LEU A 42 7.64 -8.74 -4.18
N SER A 43 7.52 -7.42 -4.31
CA SER A 43 8.23 -6.45 -3.47
C SER A 43 7.50 -5.11 -3.49
N ALA A 44 7.59 -4.35 -2.41
CA ALA A 44 7.07 -2.99 -2.33
C ALA A 44 7.91 -2.17 -1.36
N PHE A 45 8.32 -0.97 -1.76
CA PHE A 45 9.06 -0.05 -0.89
C PHE A 45 8.77 1.41 -1.23
N LEU A 46 8.76 2.24 -0.20
CA LEU A 46 8.69 3.69 -0.32
C LEU A 46 10.10 4.27 -0.30
N ALA A 47 10.34 5.26 -1.14
CA ALA A 47 11.57 6.03 -1.18
C ALA A 47 11.24 7.52 -1.00
N GLU A 48 11.78 8.12 0.06
CA GLU A 48 11.66 9.54 0.32
C GLU A 48 12.94 10.09 0.95
N LYS A 49 13.46 11.20 0.41
CA LYS A 49 14.62 11.94 0.96
C LYS A 49 15.83 11.04 1.27
N GLY A 50 16.06 10.01 0.45
CA GLY A 50 17.17 9.07 0.61
C GLY A 50 16.92 7.96 1.63
N GLN A 51 15.76 7.93 2.30
CA GLN A 51 15.32 6.79 3.08
C GLN A 51 14.47 5.85 2.23
N ARG A 52 14.72 4.56 2.39
CA ARG A 52 13.90 3.48 1.85
C ARG A 52 13.17 2.80 3.00
N LEU A 53 11.87 2.65 2.86
CA LEU A 53 11.01 1.91 3.78
C LEU A 53 10.41 0.74 3.01
N ASP A 54 10.87 -0.47 3.29
CA ASP A 54 10.25 -1.68 2.74
C ASP A 54 8.88 -1.90 3.40
N LEU A 55 7.88 -2.20 2.58
CA LEU A 55 6.50 -2.41 3.03
C LEU A 55 6.25 -3.92 3.23
N PRO A 56 5.56 -4.30 4.32
CA PRO A 56 5.20 -5.70 4.55
C PRO A 56 4.17 -6.14 3.51
N LEU A 57 4.54 -7.10 2.67
CA LEU A 57 3.66 -7.60 1.60
C LEU A 57 2.41 -8.29 2.17
N GLU A 58 2.56 -8.89 3.35
CA GLU A 58 1.49 -9.58 4.09
C GLU A 58 0.38 -8.63 4.54
N ALA A 59 0.64 -7.33 4.56
CA ALA A 59 -0.37 -6.31 4.87
C ALA A 59 -1.27 -5.97 3.68
N PHE A 60 -0.98 -6.48 2.48
CA PHE A 60 -1.72 -6.23 1.26
C PHE A 60 -2.38 -7.53 0.78
N ASP A 61 -3.50 -7.87 1.42
CA ASP A 61 -4.33 -9.05 1.11
C ASP A 61 -5.42 -8.75 0.06
N GLY A 62 -5.42 -7.53 -0.49
CA GLY A 62 -6.41 -7.05 -1.44
C GLY A 62 -7.64 -6.40 -0.78
N GLN A 63 -7.70 -6.32 0.56
CA GLN A 63 -8.72 -5.55 1.24
C GLN A 63 -8.34 -4.05 1.26
N PRO A 64 -9.29 -3.13 1.04
CA PRO A 64 -8.99 -1.71 1.06
C PRO A 64 -8.60 -1.23 2.48
N VAL A 65 -7.31 -0.96 2.68
CA VAL A 65 -6.74 -0.45 3.96
C VAL A 65 -7.31 0.91 4.36
N ARG A 66 -7.81 1.71 3.42
CA ARG A 66 -8.34 3.06 3.67
C ARG A 66 -9.54 3.05 4.62
N GLN A 67 -10.38 2.01 4.55
CA GLN A 67 -11.49 1.86 5.48
C GLN A 67 -10.97 1.58 6.88
N TYR A 68 -10.04 0.64 7.04
CA TYR A 68 -9.43 0.31 8.33
C TYR A 68 -8.71 1.52 8.96
N ILE A 69 -7.97 2.31 8.17
CA ILE A 69 -7.29 3.52 8.68
C ILE A 69 -8.30 4.57 9.11
N ARG A 70 -9.39 4.80 8.36
CA ARG A 70 -10.46 5.73 8.77
C ARG A 70 -11.15 5.27 10.05
N GLU A 71 -11.49 3.99 10.14
CA GLU A 71 -12.08 3.41 11.35
C GLU A 71 -11.14 3.57 12.55
N LEU A 72 -9.83 3.34 12.36
CA LEU A 72 -8.83 3.56 13.40
C LEU A 72 -8.76 5.03 13.82
N GLN A 73 -8.76 5.97 12.85
CA GLN A 73 -8.75 7.41 13.11
C GLN A 73 -9.99 7.86 13.89
N GLU A 74 -11.16 7.32 13.57
CA GLU A 74 -12.41 7.61 14.28
C GLU A 74 -12.41 7.04 15.70
N GLN A 75 -11.97 5.80 15.88
CA GLN A 75 -11.80 5.15 17.19
C GLN A 75 -10.85 5.95 18.08
N TYR A 76 -9.71 6.40 17.52
CA TYR A 76 -8.72 7.19 18.26
C TYR A 76 -9.26 8.56 18.66
N ARG A 77 -9.99 9.23 17.75
CA ARG A 77 -10.64 10.51 18.03
C ARG A 77 -11.71 10.38 19.12
N HIS A 78 -12.44 9.26 19.15
CA HIS A 78 -13.37 8.95 20.23
C HIS A 78 -12.66 8.70 21.57
N ALA A 79 -11.55 7.97 21.58
CA ALA A 79 -10.79 7.71 22.80
C ALA A 79 -10.18 8.98 23.42
N LEU A 80 -9.82 9.97 22.59
CA LEU A 80 -9.21 11.23 23.04
C LEU A 80 -10.22 12.34 23.39
N SER A 81 -11.51 12.13 23.10
CA SER A 81 -12.59 13.08 23.42
C SER A 81 -13.41 12.66 24.64
N SER A 82 -12.95 11.65 25.40
CA SER A 82 -13.58 11.13 26.61
C SER A 82 -12.79 11.45 27.88
#